data_AF-A0A1B2EZ69-F1
#
_entry.id   AF-A0A1B2EZ69-F1
#
_cell.length_a   1.000
_cell.length_b   1.000
_cell.length_c   1.000
_cell.angle_alpha   90.00
_cell.angle_beta   90.00
_cell.angle_gamma   90.00
#
_symmetry.space_group_name_H-M   'P 1'
#
loop_
_entity.id
_entity.type
_entity.pdbx_description
1 polymer ?
#
loop_
_entity_poly.entity_id
_entity_poly.type
_entity_poly.pdbx_seq_one_letter_code
_entity_poly.pdbx_strand_id
1 'polypeptide(L)'
;MRPDGLALFNAYEVEGAPGVVVTFVTRLSMKDHERLRNGKANVDINRAARLDAIILADAGYLDTIWGDAKLRGRAYKPIRWERSR
;
A
#
# COMPACT_ATOMS: atom_id res chain seq x y z
N MET A 1 -6.80 11.74 -19.08
CA MET A 1 -7.71 11.75 -17.91
C MET A 1 -6.81 11.76 -16.68
N ARG A 2 -6.88 12.77 -15.81
CA ARG A 2 -6.10 12.74 -14.55
C ARG A 2 -6.72 11.65 -13.65
N PRO A 3 -5.91 10.84 -12.95
CA PRO A 3 -6.48 9.89 -12.02
C PRO A 3 -7.11 10.68 -10.86
N ASP A 4 -8.44 10.74 -10.85
CA ASP A 4 -9.20 11.40 -9.79
C ASP A 4 -9.27 10.48 -8.57
N GLY A 5 -8.57 10.82 -7.49
CA GLY A 5 -8.65 10.09 -6.22
C GLY A 5 -7.37 10.15 -5.38
N LEU A 6 -7.42 9.48 -4.21
CA LEU A 6 -6.27 9.28 -3.33
C LEU A 6 -5.66 7.90 -3.59
N ALA A 7 -4.36 7.85 -3.88
CA ALA A 7 -3.60 6.61 -3.93
C ALA A 7 -2.95 6.33 -2.57
N LEU A 8 -3.09 5.10 -2.11
CA LEU A 8 -2.49 4.59 -0.87
C LEU A 8 -1.45 3.55 -1.24
N PHE A 9 -0.26 3.67 -0.64
CA PHE A 9 0.85 2.77 -0.87
C PHE A 9 1.14 2.01 0.42
N ASN A 10 1.01 0.69 0.40
CA ASN A 10 1.34 -0.16 1.53
C ASN A 10 2.38 -1.20 1.09
N ALA A 11 3.59 -1.07 1.63
CA ALA A 11 4.73 -1.91 1.29
C ALA A 11 5.02 -2.95 2.38
N TYR A 12 5.34 -4.16 1.96
CA TYR A 12 5.63 -5.29 2.82
C TYR A 12 6.79 -6.13 2.29
N GLU A 13 7.69 -6.58 3.15
CA GLU A 13 8.63 -7.65 2.82
C GLU A 13 7.88 -8.99 2.70
N VAL A 14 8.42 -9.90 1.89
CA VAL A 14 7.85 -11.25 1.72
C VAL A 14 8.54 -12.25 2.66
N GLU A 15 7.76 -12.95 3.47
CA GLU A 15 8.27 -14.02 4.34
C GLU A 15 8.90 -15.14 3.48
N GLY A 16 10.13 -15.54 3.81
CA GLY A 16 10.86 -16.57 3.07
C GLY A 16 11.49 -16.13 1.74
N ALA A 17 11.36 -14.86 1.35
CA ALA A 17 12.03 -14.29 0.18
C ALA A 17 12.77 -12.99 0.54
N PRO A 18 13.97 -13.09 1.14
CA PRO A 18 14.77 -11.93 1.54
C PRO A 18 15.05 -11.01 0.34
N GLY A 19 14.96 -9.70 0.56
CA GLY A 19 15.18 -8.70 -0.47
C GLY A 19 13.98 -8.42 -1.38
N VAL A 20 12.87 -9.16 -1.26
CA VAL A 20 11.65 -8.90 -2.04
C VAL A 20 10.69 -8.03 -1.23
N VAL A 21 10.27 -6.92 -1.83
CA VAL A 21 9.24 -6.04 -1.30
C VAL A 21 8.07 -5.95 -2.26
N VAL A 22 6.86 -6.08 -1.72
CA VAL A 22 5.59 -5.97 -2.43
C VAL A 22 4.91 -4.71 -1.96
N THR A 23 4.58 -3.82 -2.90
CA THR A 23 3.77 -2.64 -2.61
C THR A 23 2.40 -2.78 -3.25
N PHE A 24 1.36 -2.75 -2.43
CA PHE A 24 -0.02 -2.67 -2.87
C PHE A 24 -0.39 -1.20 -3.05
N VAL A 25 -0.73 -0.84 -4.27
CA VAL A 25 -1.27 0.46 -4.61
C VAL A 25 -2.79 0.33 -4.65
N THR A 26 -3.46 0.97 -3.69
CA THR A 26 -4.92 1.02 -3.66
C THR A 26 -5.40 2.44 -3.94
N ARG A 27 -6.58 2.55 -4.56
CA ARG A 27 -7.18 3.82 -4.94
C ARG A 27 -8.52 4.01 -4.23
N LEU A 28 -8.72 5.20 -3.69
CA LEU A 28 -10.00 5.69 -3.20
C LEU A 28 -10.59 6.68 -4.22
N SER A 29 -11.90 6.58 -4.45
CA SER A 29 -12.61 7.55 -5.27
C SER A 29 -12.55 8.95 -4.64
N MET A 30 -12.61 10.01 -5.44
CA MET A 30 -12.71 11.39 -4.92
C MET A 30 -13.93 11.58 -4.01
N LYS A 31 -15.05 10.92 -4.32
CA LYS A 31 -16.26 10.97 -3.49
C LYS A 31 -16.01 10.40 -2.09
N ASP A 32 -15.31 9.28 -1.99
CA ASP A 32 -14.99 8.67 -0.70
C ASP A 32 -13.89 9.43 0.04
N HIS A 33 -12.93 10.01 -0.68
CA HIS A 33 -11.94 10.92 -0.12
C HIS A 33 -12.58 12.15 0.53
N GLU A 34 -13.51 12.81 -0.17
CA GLU A 34 -14.26 13.95 0.38
C GLU A 34 -15.10 13.57 1.60
N ARG A 35 -15.68 12.36 1.62
CA ARG A 35 -16.42 11.86 2.79
C ARG A 35 -15.52 11.61 3.99
N LEU A 36 -14.31 11.07 3.76
CA LEU A 36 -13.28 10.90 4.80
C LEU A 36 -12.84 12.26 5.35
N ARG A 37 -12.50 13.20 4.46
CA ARG A 37 -12.03 14.54 4.83
C ARG A 37 -13.03 15.30 5.70
N ASN A 38 -14.31 15.21 5.36
CA ASN A 38 -15.36 15.96 6.03
C ASN A 38 -15.85 15.29 7.33
N GLY A 39 -15.34 14.11 7.69
CA GLY A 39 -15.75 13.36 8.90
C GLY A 39 -17.23 12.93 8.91
N LYS A 40 -17.94 13.09 7.79
CA LYS A 40 -19.40 12.92 7.69
C LYS A 40 -19.84 11.47 7.49
N ALA A 41 -18.92 10.51 7.47
CA ALA A 41 -19.26 9.10 7.36
C ALA A 41 -18.15 8.23 7.97
N ASN A 42 -18.56 7.13 8.63
CA ASN A 42 -17.73 5.95 8.88
C ASN A 42 -17.38 5.29 7.53
N VAL A 43 -16.57 5.97 6.70
CA VAL A 43 -15.99 5.34 5.52
C VAL A 43 -14.93 4.38 6.04
N ASP A 44 -15.26 3.09 6.00
CA ASP A 44 -14.25 2.06 6.20
C ASP A 44 -13.30 2.09 5.00
N ILE A 45 -12.14 2.72 5.20
CA ILE A 45 -11.07 2.84 4.19
C ILE A 45 -10.73 1.47 3.61
N ASN A 46 -10.77 0.42 4.43
CA ASN A 46 -10.42 -0.94 4.01
C ASN A 46 -11.45 -1.53 3.03
N ARG A 47 -12.70 -1.06 3.06
CA ARG A 47 -13.75 -1.49 2.11
C ARG A 47 -13.85 -0.59 0.89
N ALA A 48 -13.52 0.70 1.03
CA ALA A 48 -13.63 1.68 -0.03
C ALA A 48 -12.41 1.65 -0.98
N ALA A 49 -11.22 1.35 -0.46
CA ALA A 49 -10.01 1.29 -1.26
C ALA A 49 -10.02 0.05 -2.17
N ARG A 50 -9.76 0.25 -3.46
CA ARG A 50 -9.65 -0.84 -4.44
C ARG A 50 -8.22 -1.02 -4.89
N LEU A 51 -7.79 -2.28 -5.03
CA LEU A 51 -6.47 -2.58 -5.58
C LEU A 51 -6.39 -2.10 -7.03
N ASP A 52 -5.36 -1.32 -7.32
CA ASP A 52 -5.12 -0.72 -8.64
C ASP A 52 -3.86 -1.31 -9.27
N ALA A 53 -2.79 -1.46 -8.47
CA ALA A 53 -1.55 -2.08 -8.93
C ALA A 53 -0.84 -2.83 -7.79
N ILE A 54 0.00 -3.77 -8.19
CA ILE A 54 0.99 -4.42 -7.34
C ILE A 54 2.37 -4.12 -7.93
N ILE A 55 3.28 -3.62 -7.10
CA ILE A 55 4.67 -3.36 -7.47
C ILE A 55 5.54 -4.40 -6.75
N LEU A 56 6.37 -5.10 -7.52
CA LEU A 56 7.42 -5.96 -7.00
C LEU A 56 8.76 -5.27 -7.19
N ALA A 57 9.53 -5.13 -6.12
CA ALA A 57 10.81 -4.46 -6.17
C ALA A 57 11.83 -5.16 -5.27
N ASP A 58 13.09 -4.99 -5.64
CA ASP A 58 14.23 -5.32 -4.80
C ASP A 58 14.33 -4.28 -3.65
N ALA A 59 14.59 -4.77 -2.43
CA ALA A 59 14.70 -3.95 -1.25
C ALA A 59 15.88 -2.97 -1.36
N GLY A 60 17.04 -3.42 -1.85
CA GLY A 60 18.22 -2.57 -2.03
C GLY A 60 17.96 -1.45 -3.04
N TYR A 61 17.19 -1.72 -4.10
CA TYR A 61 16.75 -0.68 -5.01
C TYR A 61 15.80 0.33 -4.34
N LEU A 62 14.82 -0.14 -3.57
CA LEU A 62 13.89 0.76 -2.85
C LEU A 62 14.60 1.65 -1.84
N ASP A 63 15.70 1.19 -1.25
CA ASP A 63 16.52 1.98 -0.33
C ASP A 63 17.09 3.23 -0.99
N THR A 64 17.40 3.17 -2.29
CA THR A 64 17.86 4.34 -3.06
C THR A 64 16.75 5.37 -3.30
N ILE A 65 15.47 4.97 -3.22
CA ILE A 65 14.31 5.82 -3.46
C ILE A 65 13.76 6.37 -2.14
N TRP A 66 13.59 5.51 -1.14
CA TRP A 66 13.01 5.87 0.15
C TRP A 66 14.04 6.48 1.11
N GLY A 67 15.33 6.21 0.88
CA GLY A 67 16.42 6.60 1.77
C GLY A 67 16.44 5.81 3.08
N ASP A 68 17.33 6.19 3.98
CA ASP A 68 17.58 5.46 5.23
C ASP A 68 16.53 5.72 6.33
N ALA A 69 15.72 6.77 6.18
CA ALA A 69 14.72 7.19 7.18
C ALA A 69 13.38 6.41 7.10
N LYS A 70 13.41 5.17 6.62
CA LYS A 70 12.22 4.34 6.41
C LYS A 70 11.55 4.05 7.75
N LEU A 71 10.26 4.36 7.86
CA LEU A 71 9.49 4.05 9.05
C LEU A 71 8.82 2.69 8.89
N ARG A 72 9.03 1.80 9.87
CA ARG A 72 8.23 0.59 10.00
C ARG A 72 7.06 0.87 10.93
N GLY A 73 5.85 0.53 10.50
CA GLY A 73 4.67 0.64 11.34
C GLY A 73 4.80 -0.21 12.61
N ARG A 74 4.22 0.23 13.73
CA ARG A 74 4.36 -0.43 15.04
C ARG A 74 3.92 -1.91 15.05
N ALA A 75 2.98 -2.27 14.20
CA ALA A 75 2.45 -3.63 14.05
C ALA A 75 2.90 -4.30 12.73
N TYR A 76 3.97 -3.79 12.11
CA TYR A 76 4.50 -4.32 10.86
C TYR A 76 4.88 -5.80 11.01
N LYS A 77 4.47 -6.60 10.02
CA LYS A 77 4.90 -7.98 9.82
C LYS A 77 5.07 -8.24 8.32
N PRO A 78 6.08 -9.03 7.91
CA PRO A 78 6.18 -9.52 6.54
C PRO A 78 4.90 -10.28 6.14
N ILE A 79 4.58 -10.26 4.85
CA ILE A 79 3.44 -11.00 4.31
C ILE A 79 3.83 -12.41 3.88
N ARG A 80 2.91 -13.35 4.06
CA ARG A 80 3.01 -14.69 3.46
C ARG A 80 2.46 -14.65 2.04
N TRP A 81 3.27 -15.06 1.08
CA TRP A 81 2.82 -15.27 -0.28
C TRP A 81 2.66 -16.78 -0.51
N GLU A 82 1.43 -17.26 -0.35
CA GLU A 82 1.12 -18.65 -0.66
C GLU A 82 1.13 -18.85 -2.17
N ARG A 83 1.80 -19.93 -2.63
CA ARG A 83 1.63 -20.36 -4.02
C ARG A 83 0.20 -20.87 -4.17
N SER A 84 -0.53 -20.35 -5.15
CA SER A 84 -1.75 -21.02 -5.59
C SER A 84 -1.36 -22.44 -6.00
N ARG A 85 -1.99 -23.44 -5.37
CA ARG A 85 -1.96 -24.81 -5.88
C ARG A 85 -2.78 -24.90 -7.16
#